data_AF-A0A8S3DBY4-F1
#
_entry.id   AF-A0A8S3DBY4-F1
#
_cell.length_a   1.000
_cell.length_b   1.000
_cell.length_c   1.000
_cell.angle_alpha   90.00
_cell.angle_beta   90.00
_cell.angle_gamma   90.00
#
_symmetry.space_group_name_H-M   'P 1'
#
loop_
_entity.id
_entity.type
_entity.pdbx_description
1 polymer ?
#
loop_
_entity_poly.entity_id
_entity_poly.type
_entity_poly.pdbx_seq_one_letter_code
_entity_poly.pdbx_strand_id
1 'polypeptide(L)' 'MQRGAVLAAELRNNGFKLAKWTTCAILAGSDQIKFGYVSRQNFKDATRHTILGMQNFKPQEFATQMALNTDNGW' A
#
# COMPACT_ATOMS: atom_id res chain seq x y z
N MET A 1 -16.41 -5.06 -6.19
CA MET A 1 -14.99 -4.64 -6.24
C MET A 1 -14.13 -5.76 -5.70
N GLN A 2 -13.23 -6.32 -6.51
CA GLN A 2 -12.32 -7.38 -6.07
C GLN A 2 -11.10 -6.73 -5.40
N ARG A 3 -11.20 -6.46 -4.09
CA ARG A 3 -10.20 -5.72 -3.29
C ARG A 3 -8.77 -6.26 -3.42
N GLY A 4 -8.63 -7.59 -3.48
CA GLY A 4 -7.33 -8.25 -3.70
C GLY A 4 -6.76 -8.00 -5.09
N ALA A 5 -7.59 -7.93 -6.13
CA ALA A 5 -7.14 -7.64 -7.49
C ALA A 5 -6.63 -6.20 -7.63
N VAL A 6 -7.28 -5.25 -6.95
CA VAL A 6 -6.80 -3.86 -6.89
C VAL A 6 -5.46 -3.78 -6.19
N LEU A 7 -5.30 -4.43 -5.03
CA LEU A 7 -4.02 -4.45 -4.32
C LEU A 7 -2.91 -5.09 -5.16
N ALA A 8 -3.19 -6.23 -5.82
CA ALA A 8 -2.22 -6.89 -6.71
C ALA A 8 -1.81 -5.99 -7.89
N ALA A 9 -2.76 -5.26 -8.49
CA ALA A 9 -2.46 -4.31 -9.54
C ALA A 9 -1.60 -3.14 -9.04
N GLU A 10 -1.90 -2.61 -7.85
CA GLU A 10 -1.11 -1.55 -7.22
C GLU A 10 0.29 -2.02 -6.81
N LEU A 11 0.44 -3.26 -6.34
CA LEU A 11 1.75 -3.86 -6.04
C LEU A 11 2.63 -3.95 -7.29
N ARG A 12 2.04 -4.29 -8.44
CA ARG A 12 2.77 -4.34 -9.72
C ARG A 12 3.15 -2.95 -10.22
N ASN A 13 2.24 -1.98 -10.15
CA ASN A 13 2.45 -0.64 -10.73
C ASN A 13 3.21 0.32 -9.81
N ASN A 14 3.07 0.15 -8.49
CA ASN A 14 3.59 1.05 -7.46
C ASN A 14 4.50 0.33 -6.44
N GLY A 15 5.03 -0.85 -6.78
CA GLY A 15 5.77 -1.72 -5.86
C GLY A 15 6.90 -1.01 -5.09
N PHE A 16 7.71 -0.18 -5.76
CA PHE A 16 8.78 0.57 -5.09
C PHE A 16 8.27 1.54 -4.02
N LYS A 17 7.15 2.23 -4.29
CA LYS A 17 6.54 3.17 -3.34
C LYS A 17 5.99 2.44 -2.11
N LEU A 18 5.29 1.33 -2.35
CA LEU A 18 4.73 0.49 -1.30
C LEU A 18 5.84 -0.17 -0.45
N ALA A 19 6.92 -0.62 -1.09
CA ALA A 19 8.10 -1.15 -0.41
C ALA A 19 8.71 -0.12 0.55
N LYS A 20 8.96 1.10 0.08
CA LYS A 20 9.51 2.18 0.92
C LYS A 20 8.65 2.46 2.16
N TRP A 21 7.34 2.57 1.99
CA TRP A 21 6.42 2.79 3.12
C TRP A 21 6.43 1.62 4.11
N THR A 22 6.50 0.40 3.60
CA THR A 22 6.54 -0.82 4.42
C THR A 22 7.84 -0.91 5.21
N THR A 23 8.98 -0.66 4.59
CA THR A 23 10.28 -0.58 5.27
C THR A 23 10.28 0.50 6.34
N CYS A 24 9.75 1.70 6.05
CA CYS A 24 9.63 2.76 7.06
C CYS A 24 8.75 2.34 8.24
N ALA A 25 7.63 1.66 8.00
CA ALA A 25 6.74 1.17 9.06
C ALA A 25 7.41 0.08 9.93
N ILE A 26 8.19 -0.81 9.31
CA ILE A 26 8.99 -1.82 10.00
C ILE A 26 10.06 -1.15 10.88
N LEU A 27 10.82 -0.21 10.32
CA LEU A 27 11.87 0.52 11.05
C LEU A 27 11.31 1.37 12.19
N ALA A 28 10.12 1.94 12.01
CA ALA A 28 9.42 2.69 13.06
C ALA A 28 8.81 1.78 14.15
N GLY A 29 8.87 0.45 14.00
CA GLY A 29 8.24 -0.49 14.94
C GLY A 29 6.72 -0.38 14.99
N SER A 30 6.08 0.01 13.88
CA SER A 30 4.62 0.18 13.83
C SER A 30 3.90 -1.17 13.84
N ASP A 31 2.89 -1.34 14.71
CA ASP A 31 2.09 -2.58 14.77
C ASP A 31 1.23 -2.80 13.52
N GLN A 32 0.77 -1.70 12.92
CA GLN A 32 -0.12 -1.73 11.76
C GLN A 32 0.24 -0.64 10.74
N ILE A 33 0.12 -0.99 9.46
CA ILE A 33 0.11 -0.07 8.34
C ILE A 33 -1.29 -0.06 7.70
N LYS A 34 -1.80 1.12 7.39
CA LYS A 34 -3.16 1.30 6.85
C LYS A 34 -3.09 2.01 5.50
N PHE A 35 -3.70 1.41 4.48
CA PHE A 35 -3.79 1.97 3.14
C PHE A 35 -5.20 2.46 2.84
N GLY A 36 -5.34 3.74 2.51
CA GLY A 36 -6.57 4.33 2.00
C GLY A 36 -6.60 4.30 0.47
N TYR A 37 -7.68 3.77 -0.11
CA TYR A 37 -7.92 3.84 -1.54
C TYR A 37 -8.66 5.14 -1.87
N VAL A 38 -7.98 6.03 -2.58
CA VAL A 38 -8.53 7.33 -2.99
C VAL A 38 -8.61 7.36 -4.50
N SER A 39 -9.75 7.79 -5.03
CA SER A 39 -9.95 7.99 -6.46
C SER A 39 -10.49 9.40 -6.72
N ARG A 40 -10.22 9.93 -7.91
CA ARG A 40 -10.81 11.19 -8.37
C ARG A 40 -12.31 11.01 -8.60
N GLN A 41 -13.11 12.04 -8.28
CA GLN A 41 -14.54 12.03 -8.59
C GLN A 41 -14.79 12.09 -10.10
N ASN A 42 -13.98 12.86 -10.81
CA ASN A 42 -13.96 12.92 -12.26
C ASN A 42 -12.52 12.70 -12.73
N PHE A 43 -12.31 11.80 -13.69
CA PHE A 43 -10.97 11.50 -14.22
C PHE A 43 -10.25 12.73 -14.80
N LYS A 44 -11.01 13.73 -15.29
CA LYS A 44 -10.48 15.00 -15.83
C LYS A 44 -10.12 16.03 -14.76
N ASP A 45 -10.68 15.93 -13.55
CA ASP A 45 -10.48 16.91 -12.47
C ASP A 45 -9.58 16.32 -11.38
N ALA A 46 -8.39 16.89 -11.24
CA ALA A 46 -7.42 16.48 -10.24
C ALA A 46 -7.61 17.13 -8.86
N THR A 47 -8.64 17.96 -8.66
CA THR A 47 -8.88 18.67 -7.38
C THR A 47 -9.83 17.92 -6.46
N ARG A 48 -10.83 17.21 -7.02
CA ARG A 48 -11.86 16.51 -6.24
C ARG A 48 -11.60 15.02 -6.13
N HIS A 49 -11.51 14.53 -4.89
CA HIS A 49 -11.23 13.13 -4.58
C HIS A 49 -12.26 12.54 -3.60
N THR A 50 -12.46 11.23 -3.67
CA THR A 50 -13.32 10.47 -2.76
C THR A 50 -12.58 9.23 -2.26
N ILE A 51 -12.78 8.89 -0.98
CA ILE A 51 -12.22 7.70 -0.35
C ILE A 51 -13.14 6.51 -0.67
N LEU A 52 -12.59 5.49 -1.32
CA LEU A 52 -13.32 4.27 -1.69
C LEU A 52 -13.31 3.23 -0.57
N GLY A 53 -12.33 3.32 0.34
CA GLY A 53 -12.20 2.45 1.50
C GLY A 53 -10.78 2.41 2.03
N MET A 54 -10.57 1.57 3.04
CA MET A 54 -9.27 1.36 3.66
C MET A 54 -8.97 -0.13 3.85
N GLN A 55 -7.69 -0.49 3.90
CA GLN A 55 -7.19 -1.80 4.29
C GLN A 55 -6.10 -1.66 5.34
N ASN A 56 -6.07 -2.61 6.27
CA ASN A 56 -5.11 -2.63 7.38
C ASN A 56 -4.28 -3.90 7.26
N PHE A 57 -2.98 -3.78 7.50
CA PHE A 57 -2.04 -4.90 7.51
C PHE A 57 -1.06 -4.76 8.66
N LYS A 58 -0.48 -5.87 9.11
CA LYS A 58 0.77 -5.81 9.87
C LYS A 58 1.93 -5.61 8.87
N PRO A 59 2.89 -4.70 9.12
CA PRO A 59 3.92 -4.39 8.13
C PRO A 59 4.76 -5.60 7.72
N GLN A 60 5.01 -6.54 8.65
CA GLN A 60 5.81 -7.74 8.43
C GLN A 60 5.06 -8.76 7.56
N GLU A 61 3.77 -8.96 7.82
CA GLU A 61 2.91 -9.80 6.98
C GLU A 61 2.78 -9.19 5.57
N PHE A 62 2.71 -7.86 5.48
CA PHE A 62 2.63 -7.15 4.20
C PHE A 62 3.94 -7.24 3.40
N ALA A 63 5.10 -7.11 4.05
CA ALA A 63 6.41 -7.30 3.41
C ALA A 63 6.54 -8.68 2.76
N THR A 64 6.10 -9.73 3.46
CA THR A 64 6.05 -11.10 2.91
C THR A 64 5.14 -11.21 1.69
N GLN A 65 3.95 -10.60 1.72
CA GLN A 65 3.03 -10.59 0.58
C GLN A 65 3.59 -9.85 -0.64
N MET A 66 4.46 -8.87 -0.42
CA MET A 66 5.15 -8.12 -1.48
C MET A 66 6.40 -8.82 -2.02
N ALA A 67 6.79 -9.97 -1.46
CA ALA A 67 8.10 -10.58 -1.68
C ALA A 67 9.27 -9.61 -1.38
N LEU A 68 9.09 -8.73 -0.39
CA LEU A 68 10.13 -7.82 0.08
C LEU A 68 11.05 -8.57 1.04
N ASN A 69 12.32 -8.75 0.66
CA ASN A 69 13.32 -9.31 1.55
C ASN A 69 13.87 -8.19 2.46
N THR A 70 13.55 -8.26 3.76
CA THR A 70 14.03 -7.30 4.76
C THR A 70 15.51 -7.45 5.07
N ASP A 71 16.09 -8.64 4.91
CA ASP A 71 17.51 -8.89 5.16
C ASP A 71 18.39 -8.25 4.07
N ASN A 72 17.88 -8.20 2.83
CA ASN A 72 18.52 -7.45 1.74
C ASN A 72 18.29 -5.92 1.85
N GLY A 73 17.42 -5.49 2.76
CA GLY A 73 17.08 -4.08 2.97
C GLY A 73 17.88 -3.39 4.09
N TRP A 74 18.63 -4.16 4.88
CA TRP A 74 19.60 -3.68 5.86
C TRP A 74 20.96 -3.42 5.20
#